data_AF-A0A402APU2-F1
#
_entry.id   AF-A0A402APU2-F1
#
_cell.length_a   1.000
_cell.length_b   1.000
_cell.length_c   1.000
_cell.angle_alpha   90.00
_cell.angle_beta   90.00
_cell.angle_gamma   90.00
#
_symmetry.space_group_name_H-M   'P 1'
#
loop_
_entity.id
_entity.type
_entity.pdbx_description
1 polymer ?
#
loop_
_entity_poly.entity_id
_entity_poly.type
_entity_poly.pdbx_seq_one_letter_code
_entity_poly.pdbx_strand_id
1 'polypeptide(L)'
;MHDRHALQMGAMLDAVATQAGVTTPALREQVKAYARRLSLDAGAAPLDVPAELVAYVRKVTFHAYKVLDEDISCLREAGYSDDALFEITLSVAMGTAQARLERGLHALQEATE
;
A
#
# COMPACT_ATOMS: atom_id res chain seq x y z
N MET A 1 1.74 -12.93 -24.27
CA MET A 1 1.11 -13.47 -23.04
C MET A 1 1.39 -12.60 -21.82
N HIS A 2 2.62 -12.09 -21.66
CA HIS A 2 3.00 -11.13 -20.58
C HIS A 2 2.15 -9.84 -20.52
N ASP A 3 1.78 -9.25 -21.66
CA ASP A 3 1.00 -8.00 -21.69
C ASP A 3 -0.39 -8.08 -21.07
N ARG A 4 -1.06 -9.23 -21.17
CA ARG A 4 -2.45 -9.37 -20.70
C ARG A 4 -2.54 -9.31 -19.17
N HIS A 5 -1.59 -9.94 -18.49
CA HIS A 5 -1.53 -9.94 -17.03
C HIS A 5 -1.13 -8.55 -16.49
N ALA A 6 -0.20 -7.87 -17.16
CA ALA A 6 0.16 -6.49 -16.81
C ALA A 6 -1.03 -5.53 -16.96
N LEU A 7 -1.80 -5.65 -18.05
CA LEU A 7 -3.00 -4.85 -18.29
C LEU A 7 -4.12 -5.14 -17.27
N GLN A 8 -4.36 -6.41 -16.95
CA GLN A 8 -5.34 -6.79 -15.93
C GLN A 8 -4.95 -6.31 -14.54
N MET A 9 -3.64 -6.33 -14.23
CA MET A 9 -3.17 -5.77 -12.97
C MET A 9 -3.29 -4.25 -12.93
N GLY A 10 -2.93 -3.54 -14.00
CA GLY A 10 -3.16 -2.11 -14.11
C GLY A 10 -4.64 -1.75 -13.89
N ALA A 11 -5.55 -2.44 -14.57
CA ALA A 11 -6.99 -2.19 -14.46
C ALA A 11 -7.56 -2.51 -13.07
N MET A 12 -7.13 -3.61 -12.43
CA MET A 12 -7.54 -3.91 -11.05
C MET A 12 -7.03 -2.87 -10.07
N LEU A 13 -5.76 -2.47 -10.19
CA LEU A 13 -5.15 -1.48 -9.31
C LEU A 13 -5.85 -0.12 -9.47
N ASP A 14 -6.17 0.25 -10.70
CA ASP A 14 -6.85 1.51 -11.01
C ASP A 14 -8.31 1.50 -10.52
N ALA A 15 -9.03 0.38 -10.67
CA ALA A 15 -10.37 0.21 -10.12
C ALA A 15 -10.39 0.36 -8.59
N VAL A 16 -9.46 -0.28 -7.88
CA VAL A 16 -9.33 -0.13 -6.43
C VAL A 16 -8.99 1.31 -6.03
N ALA A 17 -8.15 1.99 -6.81
CA ALA A 17 -7.73 3.35 -6.52
C ALA A 17 -8.83 4.40 -6.79
N THR A 18 -9.65 4.20 -7.82
CA THR A 18 -10.55 5.25 -8.36
C THR A 18 -12.02 5.06 -8.04
N GLN A 19 -12.44 3.84 -7.65
CA GLN A 19 -13.83 3.57 -7.35
C GLN A 19 -14.27 4.32 -6.06
N ALA A 20 -15.55 4.67 -6.00
CA ALA A 20 -16.13 5.31 -4.82
C ALA A 20 -15.93 4.40 -3.60
N GLY A 21 -15.30 4.95 -2.57
CA GLY A 21 -14.98 4.26 -1.32
C GLY A 21 -15.23 5.18 -0.13
N VAL A 22 -15.07 4.65 1.08
CA VAL A 22 -15.22 5.40 2.32
C VAL A 22 -14.06 6.39 2.51
N THR A 23 -12.86 6.02 2.07
CA THR A 23 -11.70 6.92 2.08
C THR A 23 -11.67 7.81 0.84
N THR A 24 -10.99 8.94 0.95
CA THR A 24 -10.74 9.80 -0.22
C THR A 24 -9.70 9.16 -1.13
N PRO A 25 -9.80 9.33 -2.46
CA PRO A 25 -8.75 8.88 -3.38
C PRO A 25 -7.37 9.45 -3.04
N ALA A 26 -7.31 10.68 -2.53
CA ALA A 26 -6.08 11.32 -2.08
C ALA A 26 -5.42 10.55 -0.92
N LEU A 27 -6.19 10.14 0.09
CA LEU A 27 -5.67 9.35 1.21
C LEU A 27 -5.11 8.01 0.73
N ARG A 28 -5.85 7.30 -0.14
CA ARG A 28 -5.39 6.03 -0.72
C ARG A 28 -4.08 6.18 -1.48
N GLU A 29 -3.96 7.24 -2.27
CA GLU A 29 -2.73 7.53 -3.01
C GLU A 29 -1.55 7.82 -2.06
N GLN A 30 -1.76 8.63 -1.02
CA GLN A 30 -0.74 8.98 -0.04
C GLN A 30 -0.19 7.74 0.69
N VAL A 31 -1.07 6.87 1.20
CA VAL A 31 -0.64 5.65 1.89
C VAL A 31 0.02 4.64 0.93
N LYS A 32 -0.49 4.52 -0.30
CA LYS A 32 0.12 3.67 -1.35
C LYS A 32 1.53 4.15 -1.69
N ALA A 33 1.70 5.46 -1.92
CA ALA A 33 2.99 6.06 -2.24
C ALA A 33 3.98 5.92 -1.06
N TYR A 34 3.50 6.07 0.18
CA TYR A 34 4.33 5.84 1.36
C TYR A 34 4.78 4.38 1.48
N ALA A 35 3.86 3.42 1.35
CA ALA A 35 4.17 1.98 1.40
C ALA A 35 5.15 1.54 0.30
N ARG A 36 4.98 2.09 -0.91
CA ARG A 36 5.91 1.90 -2.03
C ARG A 36 7.32 2.36 -1.66
N ARG A 37 7.47 3.58 -1.12
CA ARG A 37 8.77 4.11 -0.69
C ARG A 37 9.37 3.30 0.45
N LEU A 38 8.58 2.91 1.45
CA LEU A 38 9.03 2.02 2.54
C LEU A 38 9.59 0.69 2.04
N SER A 39 8.98 0.14 0.98
CA SER A 39 9.41 -1.13 0.39
C SER A 39 10.76 -1.03 -0.33
N LEU A 40 11.20 0.17 -0.68
CA LEU A 40 12.49 0.46 -1.32
C LEU A 40 13.52 0.97 -0.30
N ASP A 41 13.06 1.73 0.70
CA ASP A 41 13.87 2.31 1.77
C ASP A 41 13.08 2.29 3.10
N ALA A 42 13.55 1.49 4.06
CA ALA A 42 12.94 1.38 5.37
C ALA A 42 13.01 2.67 6.21
N GLY A 43 13.84 3.64 5.82
CA GLY A 43 13.95 4.98 6.42
C GLY A 43 13.04 6.04 5.79
N ALA A 44 12.24 5.69 4.77
CA ALA A 44 11.40 6.66 4.07
C ALA A 44 10.46 7.42 5.03
N ALA A 45 10.44 8.76 4.92
CA ALA A 45 9.58 9.62 5.74
C ALA A 45 8.09 9.49 5.34
N PRO A 46 7.12 9.58 6.26
CA PRO A 46 5.69 9.49 5.98
C PRO A 46 5.11 10.79 5.41
N LEU A 47 5.51 11.16 4.19
CA LEU A 47 5.04 12.36 3.51
C LEU A 47 3.51 12.31 3.28
N ASP A 48 2.82 13.33 3.78
CA ASP A 48 1.37 13.55 3.62
C ASP A 48 0.47 12.41 4.11
N VAL A 49 0.99 11.51 4.95
CA VAL A 49 0.21 10.44 5.60
C VAL A 49 -0.22 10.92 6.98
N PRO A 50 -1.53 10.82 7.33
CA PRO A 50 -2.00 11.13 8.68
C PRO A 50 -1.21 10.37 9.76
N ALA A 51 -0.84 11.08 10.83
CA ALA A 51 0.11 10.59 11.83
C ALA A 51 -0.33 9.26 12.47
N GLU A 52 -1.63 9.12 12.72
CA GLU A 52 -2.25 7.94 13.29
C GLU A 52 -2.13 6.69 12.40
N LEU A 53 -2.05 6.86 11.07
CA LEU A 53 -1.89 5.75 10.12
C LEU A 53 -0.43 5.32 9.93
N VAL A 54 0.55 6.15 10.29
CA VAL A 54 1.97 5.92 9.97
C VAL A 54 2.47 4.58 10.52
N ALA A 55 2.16 4.30 11.79
CA ALA A 55 2.58 3.06 12.44
C ALA A 55 1.92 1.84 11.80
N TYR A 56 0.63 1.93 11.51
CA TYR A 56 -0.14 0.87 10.87
C TYR A 56 0.36 0.57 9.45
N VAL A 57 0.52 1.59 8.60
CA VAL A 57 1.06 1.43 7.24
C VAL A 57 2.42 0.75 7.28
N ARG A 58 3.32 1.20 8.17
CA ARG A 58 4.64 0.60 8.33
C ARG A 58 4.55 -0.86 8.79
N LYS A 59 3.66 -1.15 9.74
CA LYS A 59 3.44 -2.52 10.25
C LYS A 59 2.92 -3.44 9.15
N VAL A 60 1.95 -3.00 8.35
CA VAL A 60 1.43 -3.77 7.21
C VAL A 60 2.52 -4.00 6.15
N THR A 61 3.34 -2.99 5.82
CA THR A 61 4.41 -3.13 4.82
C THR A 61 5.45 -4.21 5.19
N PHE A 62 5.88 -4.26 6.45
CA PHE A 62 6.99 -5.14 6.89
C PHE A 62 6.55 -6.37 7.68
N HIS A 63 5.46 -6.28 8.41
CA HIS A 63 5.06 -7.21 9.47
C HIS A 63 3.52 -7.40 9.51
N ALA A 64 2.86 -7.52 8.36
CA ALA A 64 1.40 -7.68 8.29
C ALA A 64 0.87 -8.81 9.19
N TYR A 65 1.62 -9.90 9.32
CA TYR A 65 1.28 -11.03 10.21
C TYR A 65 1.32 -10.71 11.71
N LYS A 66 1.81 -9.52 12.10
CA LYS A 66 1.83 -9.00 13.48
C LYS A 66 0.78 -7.93 13.71
N VAL A 67 -0.10 -7.65 12.75
CA VAL A 67 -1.25 -6.77 13.00
C VAL A 67 -2.17 -7.48 13.99
N LEU A 68 -2.53 -6.78 15.06
CA LEU A 68 -3.35 -7.26 16.16
C LEU A 68 -4.62 -6.40 16.28
N ASP A 69 -5.59 -6.91 17.03
CA ASP A 69 -6.87 -6.23 17.27
C ASP A 69 -6.70 -4.85 17.92
N GLU A 70 -5.66 -4.67 18.73
CA GLU A 70 -5.32 -3.38 19.34
C GLU A 70 -4.92 -2.32 18.31
N ASP A 71 -4.16 -2.69 17.27
CA ASP A 71 -3.80 -1.76 16.20
C ASP A 71 -5.06 -1.24 15.48
N ILE A 72 -5.99 -2.15 15.20
CA ILE A 72 -7.27 -1.84 14.55
C ILE A 72 -8.17 -1.01 15.48
N SER A 73 -8.24 -1.36 16.76
CA SER A 73 -9.08 -0.65 17.74
C SER A 73 -8.60 0.79 17.95
N CYS A 74 -7.29 1.01 18.05
CA CYS A 74 -6.72 2.35 18.15
C CYS A 74 -7.08 3.23 16.93
N LEU A 75 -7.11 2.67 15.72
CA LEU A 75 -7.49 3.41 14.52
C LEU A 75 -9.00 3.65 14.44
N ARG A 76 -9.82 2.73 14.95
CA ARG A 76 -11.27 2.94 15.08
C ARG A 76 -11.58 4.07 16.04
N GLU A 77 -10.88 4.14 17.17
CA GLU A 77 -10.97 5.25 18.12
C GLU A 77 -10.54 6.59 17.49
N ALA A 78 -9.60 6.55 16.54
CA ALA A 78 -9.20 7.70 15.72
C ALA A 78 -10.21 8.06 14.60
N GLY A 79 -11.32 7.32 14.47
CA GLY A 79 -12.42 7.63 13.55
C GLY A 79 -12.44 6.85 12.24
N TYR A 80 -11.55 5.88 12.06
CA TYR A 80 -11.54 5.04 10.85
C TYR A 80 -12.53 3.88 10.98
N SER A 81 -13.44 3.73 10.02
CA SER A 81 -14.32 2.55 9.93
C SER A 81 -13.55 1.31 9.46
N ASP A 82 -14.12 0.12 9.69
CA ASP A 82 -13.53 -1.13 9.20
C ASP A 82 -13.37 -1.12 7.66
N ASP A 83 -14.32 -0.53 6.92
CA ASP A 83 -14.23 -0.34 5.47
C ASP A 83 -13.06 0.60 5.09
N ALA A 84 -12.87 1.69 5.83
CA ALA A 84 -11.75 2.59 5.59
C ALA A 84 -10.40 1.91 5.84
N LEU A 85 -10.30 1.10 6.91
CA LEU A 85 -9.10 0.31 7.21
C LEU A 85 -8.84 -0.76 6.18
N PHE A 86 -9.88 -1.39 5.63
CA PHE A 86 -9.76 -2.31 4.50
C PHE A 86 -9.17 -1.61 3.26
N GLU A 87 -9.71 -0.44 2.89
CA GLU A 87 -9.23 0.35 1.74
C GLU A 87 -7.78 0.81 1.93
N ILE A 88 -7.41 1.24 3.14
CA ILE A 88 -6.03 1.62 3.49
C ILE A 88 -5.10 0.41 3.38
N THR A 89 -5.47 -0.73 3.96
CA THR A 89 -4.68 -1.97 3.91
C THR A 89 -4.41 -2.40 2.49
N LEU A 90 -5.44 -2.38 1.65
CA LEU A 90 -5.33 -2.73 0.24
C LEU A 90 -4.41 -1.77 -0.51
N SER A 91 -4.53 -0.47 -0.27
CA SER A 91 -3.65 0.56 -0.85
C SER A 91 -2.17 0.35 -0.46
N VAL A 92 -1.91 0.00 0.81
CA VAL A 92 -0.57 -0.34 1.31
C VAL A 92 -0.01 -1.59 0.62
N ALA A 93 -0.83 -2.63 0.50
CA ALA A 93 -0.44 -3.87 -0.18
C ALA A 93 -0.09 -3.62 -1.65
N MET A 94 -0.86 -2.79 -2.35
CA MET A 94 -0.62 -2.42 -3.75
C MET A 94 0.71 -1.68 -3.93
N GLY A 95 0.97 -0.64 -3.12
CA GLY A 95 2.24 0.10 -3.19
C GLY A 95 3.44 -0.79 -2.92
N THR A 96 3.30 -1.70 -1.95
CA THR A 96 4.30 -2.70 -1.60
C THR A 96 4.56 -3.71 -2.72
N ALA A 97 3.49 -4.24 -3.33
CA ALA A 97 3.58 -5.19 -4.43
C ALA A 97 4.23 -4.56 -5.66
N GLN A 98 3.84 -3.34 -6.01
CA GLN A 98 4.40 -2.61 -7.15
C GLN A 98 5.91 -2.37 -6.98
N ALA A 99 6.34 -1.91 -5.81
CA ALA A 99 7.77 -1.70 -5.52
C ALA A 99 8.59 -2.99 -5.67
N ARG A 100 8.08 -4.10 -5.13
CA ARG A 100 8.75 -5.41 -5.17
C ARG A 100 8.81 -5.98 -6.59
N LEU A 101 7.73 -5.82 -7.36
CA LEU A 101 7.68 -6.26 -8.76
C LEU A 101 8.71 -5.53 -9.61
N GLU A 102 8.72 -4.20 -9.55
CA GLU A 102 9.66 -3.38 -10.33
C GLU A 102 11.12 -3.67 -9.97
N ARG A 103 11.44 -3.77 -8.67
CA ARG A 103 12.78 -4.16 -8.21
C ARG A 103 13.20 -5.55 -8.70
N GLY A 104 12.28 -6.51 -8.66
CA GLY A 104 12.54 -7.86 -9.14
C GLY A 104 12.81 -7.90 -10.65
N LEU A 105 12.01 -7.16 -11.43
CA LEU A 105 12.21 -7.06 -12.89
C LEU A 105 13.53 -6.38 -13.24
N HIS A 106 13.91 -5.31 -12.53
CA HIS A 106 15.19 -4.63 -12.73
C HIS A 106 16.37 -5.56 -12.47
N ALA A 107 16.34 -6.32 -11.36
CA ALA A 107 17.40 -7.26 -11.03
C ALA A 107 17.55 -8.38 -12.08
N LEU A 108 16.45 -8.81 -12.72
CA LEU A 108 16.50 -9.78 -13.82
C LEU A 108 17.11 -9.19 -15.09
N GLN A 109 16.84 -7.92 -15.40
CA GLN A 109 17.44 -7.22 -16.53
C GLN A 109 18.95 -7.10 -16.35
N GLU A 110 19.40 -6.59 -15.20
CA GLU A 110 20.83 -6.46 -14.87
C GLU A 110 21.59 -7.78 -14.87
N ALA A 111 20.94 -8.90 -14.55
CA ALA A 111 21.57 -10.22 -14.56
C ALA A 111 21.70 -10.84 -15.96
N THR A 112 20.99 -10.30 -16.95
CA THR A 112 20.97 -10.81 -18.33
C THR A 112 21.83 -9.96 -19.28
N GLU A 113 22.28 -8.78 -18.84
CA GLU A 113 23.27 -7.92 -19.51
C GLU A 113 24.71 -8.29 -19.12
#